data_AF-K1ZR38-F1
#
_entry.id   AF-K1ZR38-F1
#
_cell.length_a   1.000
_cell.length_b   1.000
_cell.length_c   1.000
_cell.angle_alpha   90.00
_cell.angle_beta   90.00
_cell.angle_gamma   90.00
#
_symmetry.space_group_name_H-M   'P 1'
#
loop_
_entity.id
_entity.type
_entity.pdbx_description
1 polymer ?
#
loop_
_entity_poly.entity_id
_entity_poly.type
_entity_poly.pdbx_seq_one_letter_code
_entity_poly.pdbx_strand_id
1 'polypeptide(L)'
;MRNTFIPAAVLIPVFADKTNELRLIFTRRSEKVQHHKKQISFPGGMVDVQDHNLWKTALRETEEEIGIKPHQIFYVCELPSIKTISQFEVTPFVGFIHSDFQIIPNADEIDTVFDAPVEHFLRPESVHHEEIEFSGERIAFPHYYYNDHEIWGATGRILKSLLDRW
;
A
#
# COMPACT_ATOMS: atom_id res chain seq x y z
N MET A 1 7.85 11.25 -27.33
CA MET A 1 8.03 9.81 -26.97
C MET A 1 6.87 9.45 -26.07
N ARG A 2 6.20 8.30 -26.27
CA ARG A 2 5.08 7.91 -25.41
C ARG A 2 5.64 7.68 -24.00
N ASN A 3 5.25 8.54 -23.07
CA ASN A 3 5.59 8.41 -21.65
C ASN A 3 4.69 7.30 -21.08
N THR A 4 5.03 6.05 -21.39
CA THR A 4 4.24 4.89 -20.97
C THR A 4 4.63 4.57 -19.53
N PHE A 5 3.69 4.75 -18.61
CA PHE A 5 3.86 4.35 -17.22
C PHE A 5 3.96 2.82 -17.13
N ILE A 6 4.79 2.32 -16.21
CA ILE A 6 4.90 0.90 -15.91
C ILE A 6 3.68 0.50 -15.06
N PRO A 7 2.87 -0.47 -15.48
CA PRO A 7 1.71 -0.90 -14.71
C PRO A 7 2.14 -1.65 -13.46
N ALA A 8 1.51 -1.33 -12.34
CA ALA A 8 1.73 -1.96 -11.05
C ALA A 8 0.41 -2.07 -10.28
N ALA A 9 0.34 -2.98 -9.32
CA ALA A 9 -0.82 -3.15 -8.46
C ALA A 9 -0.40 -3.37 -7.01
N VAL A 10 -1.20 -2.85 -6.08
CA VAL A 10 -1.01 -3.05 -4.64
C VAL A 10 -2.29 -3.53 -3.99
N LEU A 11 -2.15 -4.34 -2.95
CA LEU A 11 -3.24 -4.73 -2.06
C LEU A 11 -3.21 -3.84 -0.82
N ILE A 12 -4.33 -3.20 -0.50
CA ILE A 12 -4.62 -2.60 0.80
C ILE A 12 -5.24 -3.71 1.66
N PRO A 13 -4.46 -4.36 2.55
CA PRO A 13 -4.93 -5.53 3.27
C PRO A 13 -5.62 -5.06 4.56
N VAL A 14 -6.92 -5.35 4.66
CA VAL A 14 -7.75 -5.00 5.81
C VAL A 14 -8.10 -6.25 6.58
N PHE A 15 -8.00 -6.24 7.91
CA PHE A 15 -8.49 -7.33 8.74
C PHE A 15 -9.12 -6.80 10.03
N ALA A 16 -9.93 -7.62 10.68
CA ALA A 16 -10.42 -7.35 12.03
C ALA A 16 -9.52 -8.09 13.04
N ASP A 17 -9.02 -7.38 14.04
CA ASP A 17 -8.22 -8.00 15.10
C ASP A 17 -9.08 -8.76 16.11
N LYS A 18 -8.45 -9.29 17.17
CA LYS A 18 -9.16 -10.06 18.23
C LYS A 18 -10.21 -9.24 18.99
N THR A 19 -10.17 -7.92 18.89
CA THR A 19 -11.12 -6.98 19.51
C THR A 19 -12.18 -6.48 18.52
N ASN A 20 -12.16 -6.98 17.27
CA ASN A 20 -12.95 -6.51 16.13
C ASN A 20 -12.58 -5.10 15.62
N GLU A 21 -11.41 -4.59 15.96
CA GLU A 21 -10.90 -3.34 15.39
C GLU A 21 -10.38 -3.58 13.96
N LEU A 22 -10.77 -2.73 13.02
CA LEU A 22 -10.29 -2.81 11.63
C LEU A 22 -8.87 -2.24 11.54
N ARG A 23 -7.97 -3.01 10.93
CA ARG A 23 -6.54 -2.71 10.83
C ARG A 23 -6.05 -2.86 9.40
N LEU A 24 -5.09 -2.02 9.03
CA LEU A 24 -4.39 -2.07 7.75
C LEU A 24 -3.01 -2.68 7.95
N ILE A 25 -2.57 -3.55 7.03
CA ILE A 25 -1.21 -4.09 7.01
C ILE A 25 -0.33 -3.26 6.08
N PHE A 26 0.86 -2.91 6.56
CA PHE A 26 1.89 -2.19 5.83
C PHE A 26 3.21 -2.98 5.83
N THR A 27 3.99 -2.78 4.78
CA THR A 27 5.34 -3.33 4.65
C THR A 27 6.37 -2.21 4.62
N ARG A 28 7.55 -2.46 5.16
CA ARG A 28 8.74 -1.63 4.99
C ARG A 28 9.73 -2.40 4.11
N ARG A 29 10.04 -1.85 2.94
CA ARG A 29 10.98 -2.48 2.00
C ARG A 29 12.38 -2.55 2.59
N SER A 30 13.08 -3.65 2.33
CA SER A 30 14.46 -3.90 2.78
C SER A 30 15.45 -2.90 2.18
N GLU A 31 16.66 -2.82 2.73
CA GLU A 31 17.72 -1.99 2.14
C GLU A 31 18.26 -2.56 0.81
N LYS A 32 17.92 -3.81 0.49
CA LYS A 32 18.45 -4.57 -0.66
C LYS A 32 17.67 -4.30 -1.96
N VAL A 33 16.45 -3.77 -1.90
CA VAL A 33 15.64 -3.51 -3.10
C VAL A 33 16.16 -2.31 -3.91
N GLN A 34 15.98 -2.33 -5.24
CA GLN A 34 16.54 -1.32 -6.15
C GLN A 34 15.86 0.06 -6.01
N HIS A 35 14.58 0.11 -5.66
CA HIS A 35 13.80 1.35 -5.55
C HIS A 35 13.12 1.45 -4.17
N HIS A 36 12.88 2.70 -3.72
CA HIS A 36 12.04 3.00 -2.54
C HIS A 36 12.50 2.31 -1.24
N LYS A 37 13.82 2.22 -1.02
CA LYS A 37 14.42 1.65 0.21
C LYS A 37 13.85 2.30 1.46
N LYS A 38 13.51 1.49 2.48
CA LYS A 38 12.94 1.91 3.77
C LYS A 38 11.58 2.60 3.71
N GLN A 39 10.98 2.77 2.53
CA GLN A 39 9.67 3.38 2.42
C GLN A 39 8.60 2.41 2.91
N ILE A 40 7.58 2.98 3.57
CA ILE A 40 6.39 2.24 3.93
C ILE A 40 5.48 2.12 2.70
N SER A 41 5.04 0.91 2.42
CA SER A 41 4.19 0.56 1.29
C SER A 41 3.07 -0.38 1.70
N PHE A 42 2.04 -0.43 0.87
CA PHE A 42 1.17 -1.58 0.80
C PHE A 42 1.86 -2.71 0.01
N PRO A 43 1.60 -3.99 0.31
CA PRO A 43 2.16 -5.09 -0.46
C PRO A 43 1.74 -5.00 -1.93
N GLY A 44 2.68 -5.23 -2.84
CA GLY A 44 2.43 -5.08 -4.26
C GLY A 44 3.67 -4.77 -5.08
N GLY A 45 3.50 -4.78 -6.40
CA GLY A 45 4.60 -4.71 -7.33
C GLY A 45 4.18 -4.57 -8.78
N MET A 46 5.12 -4.87 -9.67
CA MET A 46 4.93 -4.76 -11.11
C MET A 46 4.11 -5.91 -11.65
N VAL A 47 3.39 -5.66 -12.75
CA VAL A 47 2.70 -6.73 -13.48
C VAL A 47 3.71 -7.70 -14.08
N ASP A 48 3.55 -8.99 -13.78
CA ASP A 48 4.27 -10.08 -14.45
C ASP A 48 3.51 -10.56 -15.69
N VAL A 49 4.22 -11.14 -16.66
CA VAL A 49 3.63 -11.69 -17.89
C VAL A 49 2.60 -12.79 -17.63
N GLN A 50 2.68 -13.46 -16.49
CA GLN A 50 1.77 -14.52 -16.06
C GLN A 50 0.53 -13.97 -15.35
N ASP A 51 0.50 -12.69 -14.97
CA ASP A 51 -0.63 -12.09 -14.28
C ASP A 51 -1.80 -11.88 -15.25
N HIS A 52 -2.91 -12.58 -15.01
CA HIS A 52 -4.10 -12.46 -15.86
C HIS A 52 -4.80 -11.10 -15.77
N ASN A 53 -4.60 -10.37 -14.66
CA ASN A 53 -5.09 -9.01 -14.43
C ASN A 53 -4.38 -8.37 -13.22
N LEU A 54 -4.61 -7.08 -13.00
CA LEU A 54 -3.98 -6.31 -11.91
C LEU A 54 -4.35 -6.82 -10.51
N TRP A 55 -5.54 -7.40 -10.32
CA TRP A 55 -5.89 -8.02 -9.04
C TRP A 55 -5.02 -9.25 -8.75
N LYS A 56 -4.71 -10.06 -9.78
CA LYS A 56 -3.79 -11.19 -9.65
C LYS A 56 -2.37 -10.75 -9.36
N THR A 57 -1.91 -9.64 -9.95
CA THR A 57 -0.64 -9.01 -9.58
C THR A 57 -0.61 -8.67 -8.09
N ALA A 58 -1.61 -7.94 -7.57
CA ALA A 58 -1.64 -7.56 -6.15
C ALA A 58 -1.65 -8.79 -5.22
N LEU A 59 -2.39 -9.84 -5.57
CA LEU A 59 -2.45 -11.09 -4.81
C LEU A 59 -1.13 -11.86 -4.80
N ARG A 60 -0.47 -12.01 -5.97
CA ARG A 60 0.82 -12.69 -6.10
C ARG A 60 1.88 -12.00 -5.25
N GLU A 61 2.01 -10.68 -5.42
CA GLU A 61 2.99 -9.88 -4.69
C GLU A 61 2.73 -9.92 -3.18
N THR A 62 1.46 -9.92 -2.74
CA THR A 62 1.13 -10.07 -1.32
C THR A 62 1.57 -11.43 -0.77
N GLU A 63 1.37 -12.50 -1.54
CA GLU A 63 1.83 -13.84 -1.15
C GLU A 63 3.36 -13.91 -1.10
N GLU A 64 4.05 -13.32 -2.08
CA GLU A 64 5.52 -13.29 -2.17
C GLU A 64 6.15 -12.44 -1.06
N GLU A 65 5.60 -11.26 -0.76
CA GLU A 65 6.18 -10.33 0.21
C GLU A 65 5.86 -10.70 1.67
N ILE A 66 4.62 -11.13 1.97
CA ILE A 66 4.15 -11.32 3.35
C ILE A 66 3.45 -12.66 3.63
N GLY A 67 3.40 -13.57 2.65
CA GLY A 67 2.96 -14.95 2.84
C GLY A 67 1.45 -15.18 2.91
N ILE A 68 0.63 -14.12 2.80
CA ILE A 68 -0.84 -14.25 2.86
C ILE A 68 -1.34 -14.84 1.55
N LYS A 69 -2.05 -15.97 1.65
CA LYS A 69 -2.49 -16.71 0.46
C LYS A 69 -3.70 -16.05 -0.21
N PRO A 70 -3.81 -16.10 -1.54
CA PRO A 70 -4.92 -15.51 -2.28
C PRO A 70 -6.31 -15.95 -1.81
N HIS A 71 -6.48 -17.20 -1.37
CA HIS A 71 -7.76 -17.73 -0.89
C HIS A 71 -8.19 -17.18 0.48
N GLN A 72 -7.31 -16.47 1.19
CA GLN A 72 -7.60 -15.82 2.48
C GLN A 72 -8.13 -14.40 2.29
N ILE A 73 -8.09 -13.86 1.06
CA ILE A 73 -8.36 -12.45 0.76
C ILE A 73 -9.65 -12.34 -0.05
N PHE A 74 -10.62 -11.60 0.50
CA PHE A 74 -11.86 -11.24 -0.17
C PHE A 74 -11.67 -9.90 -0.85
N TYR A 75 -11.91 -9.88 -2.17
CA TYR A 75 -11.96 -8.64 -2.91
C TYR A 75 -13.10 -7.76 -2.38
N VAL A 76 -12.81 -6.50 -2.05
CA VAL A 76 -13.80 -5.50 -1.62
C VAL A 76 -14.06 -4.51 -2.74
N CYS A 77 -13.03 -3.77 -3.17
CA CYS A 77 -13.14 -2.78 -4.23
C CYS A 77 -11.78 -2.41 -4.85
N GLU A 78 -11.83 -1.73 -5.99
CA GLU A 78 -10.69 -1.09 -6.65
C GLU A 78 -10.76 0.42 -6.38
N LEU A 79 -9.61 1.03 -6.07
CA LEU A 79 -9.48 2.48 -5.92
C LEU A 79 -8.91 3.10 -7.21
N PRO A 80 -9.12 4.40 -7.46
CA PRO A 80 -8.53 5.07 -8.61
C PRO A 80 -7.00 4.92 -8.66
N SER A 81 -6.46 4.56 -9.83
CA SER A 81 -5.03 4.43 -10.03
C SER A 81 -4.29 5.75 -9.80
N ILE A 82 -3.06 5.66 -9.30
CA ILE A 82 -2.18 6.81 -9.12
C ILE A 82 -0.94 6.70 -10.00
N LYS A 83 -0.50 7.84 -10.53
CA LYS A 83 0.80 7.96 -11.21
C LYS A 83 1.86 8.40 -10.21
N THR A 84 3.01 7.73 -10.23
CA THR A 84 4.16 8.04 -9.37
C THR A 84 5.23 8.81 -10.13
N ILE A 85 6.09 9.53 -9.39
CA ILE A 85 7.28 10.18 -9.95
C ILE A 85 8.30 9.17 -10.50
N SER A 86 8.23 7.93 -10.04
CA SER A 86 9.03 6.79 -10.52
C SER A 86 8.45 6.13 -11.78
N GLN A 87 7.51 6.79 -12.46
CA GLN A 87 6.89 6.34 -13.71
C GLN A 87 6.08 5.05 -13.60
N PHE A 88 5.50 4.77 -12.42
CA PHE A 88 4.50 3.71 -12.25
C PHE A 88 3.08 4.26 -12.34
N GLU A 89 2.18 3.45 -12.90
CA GLU A 89 0.73 3.59 -12.77
C GLU A 89 0.24 2.48 -11.86
N VAL A 90 -0.02 2.83 -10.61
CA VAL A 90 -0.32 1.90 -9.52
C VAL A 90 -1.83 1.83 -9.32
N THR A 91 -2.42 0.64 -9.46
CA THR A 91 -3.83 0.38 -9.16
C THR A 91 -3.97 -0.25 -7.78
N PRO A 92 -4.61 0.42 -6.80
CA PRO A 92 -4.83 -0.13 -5.47
C PRO A 92 -6.12 -0.94 -5.38
N PHE A 93 -6.06 -2.09 -4.73
CA PHE A 93 -7.22 -2.93 -4.43
C PHE A 93 -7.39 -3.10 -2.93
N VAL A 94 -8.62 -2.95 -2.44
CA VAL A 94 -8.96 -3.24 -1.04
C VAL A 94 -9.33 -4.71 -0.94
N GLY A 95 -8.64 -5.44 -0.07
CA GLY A 95 -8.96 -6.82 0.24
C GLY A 95 -9.15 -7.04 1.73
N PHE A 96 -10.22 -7.73 2.10
CA PHE A 96 -10.47 -8.13 3.48
C PHE A 96 -9.88 -9.52 3.73
N ILE A 97 -9.02 -9.67 4.72
CA ILE A 97 -8.39 -10.93 5.09
C ILE A 97 -9.25 -11.62 6.16
N HIS A 98 -9.60 -12.89 5.92
CA HIS A 98 -10.28 -13.69 6.95
C HIS A 98 -9.41 -13.88 8.19
N SER A 99 -10.05 -14.11 9.32
CA SER A 99 -9.39 -14.53 10.56
C SER A 99 -8.53 -15.78 10.33
N ASP A 100 -7.41 -15.89 11.05
CA ASP A 100 -6.42 -16.98 10.97
C ASP A 100 -5.45 -16.91 9.77
N PHE A 101 -4.82 -15.75 9.57
CA PHE A 101 -3.63 -15.62 8.73
C PHE A 101 -2.35 -15.55 9.57
N GLN A 102 -1.24 -15.91 8.93
CA GLN A 102 0.10 -15.69 9.48
C GLN A 102 0.89 -14.83 8.51
N ILE A 103 1.58 -13.83 9.05
CA ILE A 103 2.50 -13.00 8.28
C ILE A 103 3.84 -13.71 8.24
N ILE A 104 4.33 -14.00 7.04
CA ILE A 104 5.63 -14.61 6.78
C ILE A 104 6.38 -13.69 5.82
N PRO A 105 7.14 -12.70 6.33
CA PRO A 105 7.83 -11.75 5.46
C PRO A 105 8.95 -12.42 4.67
N ASN A 106 9.06 -12.09 3.38
CA ASN A 106 10.24 -12.42 2.60
C ASN A 106 11.39 -11.47 2.99
N ALA A 107 12.38 -12.01 3.74
CA ALA A 107 13.50 -11.23 4.28
C ALA A 107 14.43 -10.60 3.22
N ASP A 108 14.35 -11.01 1.96
CA ASP A 108 15.10 -10.37 0.88
C ASP A 108 14.46 -9.04 0.45
N GLU A 109 13.13 -8.93 0.55
CA GLU A 109 12.38 -7.78 0.06
C GLU A 109 11.79 -6.91 1.17
N ILE A 110 11.43 -7.51 2.30
CA ILE A 110 10.73 -6.87 3.41
C ILE A 110 11.59 -6.90 4.68
N ASP A 111 11.86 -5.72 5.21
CA ASP A 111 12.56 -5.55 6.49
C ASP A 111 11.59 -5.63 7.68
N THR A 112 10.39 -5.09 7.53
CA THR A 112 9.40 -5.08 8.61
C THR A 112 7.99 -5.12 8.05
N VAL A 113 7.10 -5.83 8.74
CA VAL A 113 5.65 -5.76 8.53
C VAL A 113 5.04 -5.27 9.82
N PHE A 114 4.11 -4.32 9.71
CA PHE A 114 3.35 -3.84 10.85
C PHE A 114 1.91 -3.56 10.43
N ASP A 115 1.04 -3.39 11.41
CA ASP A 115 -0.34 -3.02 11.17
C ASP A 115 -0.74 -1.81 12.04
N ALA A 116 -1.74 -1.08 11.56
CA ALA A 116 -2.25 0.12 12.23
C ALA A 116 -3.79 0.16 12.18
N PRO A 117 -4.45 0.64 13.25
CA PRO A 117 -5.91 0.81 13.25
C PRO A 117 -6.35 1.75 12.15
N VAL A 118 -7.45 1.44 11.46
CA VAL A 118 -8.03 2.39 10.50
C VAL A 118 -8.50 3.65 11.23
N GLU A 119 -9.07 3.49 12.44
CA GLU A 119 -9.51 4.62 13.27
C GLU A 119 -8.40 5.61 13.60
N HIS A 120 -7.14 5.17 13.63
CA HIS A 120 -6.00 6.06 13.81
C HIS A 120 -5.93 7.09 12.68
N PHE A 121 -6.13 6.66 11.43
CA PHE A 121 -5.98 7.53 10.25
C PHE A 121 -7.22 8.35 9.91
N LEU A 122 -8.39 8.01 10.44
CA LEU A 122 -9.63 8.77 10.25
C LEU A 122 -9.68 10.08 11.05
N ARG A 123 -8.81 10.22 12.04
CA ARG A 123 -8.74 11.45 12.86
C ARG A 123 -8.16 12.59 12.01
N PRO A 124 -8.80 13.78 11.98
CA PRO A 124 -8.29 14.92 11.21
C PRO A 124 -6.85 15.30 11.56
N GLU A 125 -6.45 15.08 12.80
CA GLU A 125 -5.11 15.39 13.31
C GLU A 125 -4.04 14.41 12.83
N SER A 126 -4.43 13.26 12.27
CA SER A 126 -3.50 12.21 11.81
C SER A 126 -2.93 12.47 10.42
N VAL A 127 -3.49 13.43 9.68
CA VAL A 127 -2.98 13.83 8.36
C VAL A 127 -2.26 15.16 8.44
N HIS A 128 -0.95 15.11 8.21
CA HIS A 128 -0.13 16.29 7.99
C HIS A 128 0.00 16.52 6.49
N HIS A 129 -0.01 17.77 6.07
CA HIS A 129 0.18 18.14 4.67
C HIS A 129 1.52 18.85 4.54
N GLU A 130 2.47 18.20 3.88
CA GLU A 130 3.71 18.86 3.47
C GLU A 130 3.51 19.44 2.08
N GLU A 131 3.74 20.74 1.93
CA GLU A 131 3.69 21.43 0.63
C GLU A 131 5.03 21.25 -0.07
N ILE A 132 5.00 20.65 -1.27
CA ILE A 132 6.14 20.63 -2.17
C ILE A 132 5.83 21.57 -3.34
N GLU A 133 6.76 22.47 -3.63
CA GLU A 133 6.69 23.29 -4.83
C GLU A 133 7.14 22.45 -6.04
N PHE A 134 6.22 22.18 -6.95
CA PHE A 134 6.50 21.43 -8.19
C PHE A 134 6.01 22.24 -9.38
N SER A 135 6.91 22.61 -10.28
CA SER A 135 6.61 23.42 -11.48
C SER A 135 5.88 24.76 -11.18
N GLY A 136 6.12 25.36 -10.01
CA GLY A 136 5.48 26.62 -9.59
C GLY A 136 4.10 26.45 -8.95
N GLU A 137 3.59 25.22 -8.81
CA GLU A 137 2.39 24.90 -8.04
C GLU A 137 2.78 24.29 -6.69
N ARG A 138 2.05 24.66 -5.64
CA ARG A 138 2.17 24.03 -4.31
C ARG A 138 1.27 22.81 -4.28
N ILE A 139 1.87 21.63 -4.25
CA ILE A 139 1.15 20.37 -4.12
C ILE A 139 1.31 19.89 -2.69
N ALA A 140 0.20 19.82 -1.96
CA ALA A 140 0.15 19.25 -0.63
C ALA A 140 0.13 17.71 -0.73
N PHE A 141 1.12 17.05 -0.11
CA PHE A 141 1.16 15.59 -0.02
C PHE A 141 0.70 15.15 1.37
N PRO A 142 -0.17 14.12 1.46
CA PRO A 142 -0.60 13.60 2.75
C PRO A 142 0.53 12.77 3.39
N HIS A 143 0.88 13.14 4.60
CA HIS A 143 1.77 12.41 5.50
C HIS A 143 0.94 11.90 6.69
N TYR A 144 1.06 10.62 6.98
CA TYR A 144 0.48 10.00 8.16
C TYR A 144 1.60 9.44 9.03
N TYR A 145 1.46 9.61 10.34
CA TYR A 145 2.40 9.07 11.32
C TYR A 145 1.71 8.05 12.20
N TYR A 146 2.35 6.90 12.39
CA TYR A 146 1.93 5.88 13.34
C TYR A 146 3.17 5.28 14.00
N ASN A 147 3.31 5.45 15.31
CA ASN A 147 4.54 5.14 16.05
C ASN A 147 5.77 5.82 15.40
N ASP A 148 6.79 5.05 15.06
CA ASP A 148 8.01 5.48 14.36
C ASP A 148 7.89 5.41 12.83
N HIS A 149 6.69 5.15 12.29
CA HIS A 149 6.47 5.00 10.86
C HIS A 149 5.85 6.25 10.25
N GLU A 150 6.51 6.73 9.20
CA GLU A 150 6.00 7.79 8.33
C GLU A 150 5.47 7.19 7.02
N ILE A 151 4.20 7.42 6.75
CA ILE A 151 3.47 6.94 5.57
C ILE A 151 3.17 8.14 4.67
N TRP A 152 3.88 8.22 3.56
CA TRP A 152 3.83 9.37 2.64
C TRP A 152 3.94 8.93 1.19
N GLY A 153 4.03 9.89 0.26
CA GLY A 153 4.24 9.62 -1.16
C GLY A 153 3.09 8.85 -1.80
N ALA A 154 3.40 7.80 -2.55
CA ALA A 154 2.39 6.97 -3.20
C ALA A 154 1.45 6.30 -2.17
N THR A 155 2.02 5.73 -1.11
CA THR A 155 1.29 5.04 -0.05
C THR A 155 0.37 6.00 0.70
N GLY A 156 0.84 7.20 1.06
CA GLY A 156 0.02 8.25 1.68
C GLY A 156 -1.15 8.69 0.80
N ARG A 157 -0.93 8.85 -0.52
CA ARG A 157 -2.00 9.19 -1.47
C ARG A 157 -3.04 8.08 -1.62
N ILE A 158 -2.61 6.82 -1.63
CA ILE A 158 -3.51 5.66 -1.67
C ILE A 158 -4.32 5.58 -0.36
N LEU A 159 -3.67 5.76 0.79
CA LEU A 159 -4.31 5.79 2.10
C LEU A 159 -5.36 6.91 2.18
N LYS A 160 -5.02 8.13 1.75
CA LYS A 160 -5.98 9.24 1.60
C LYS A 160 -7.19 8.83 0.75
N SER A 161 -6.96 8.20 -0.42
CA SER A 161 -8.04 7.76 -1.31
C SER A 161 -8.98 6.74 -0.66
N LEU A 162 -8.43 5.82 0.14
CA LEU A 162 -9.20 4.88 0.96
C LEU A 162 -10.04 5.62 2.01
N LEU A 163 -9.42 6.50 2.79
CA LEU A 163 -10.06 7.19 3.93
C LEU A 163 -11.17 8.16 3.47
N ASP A 164 -11.02 8.78 2.30
CA ASP A 164 -12.05 9.63 1.70
C ASP A 164 -13.34 8.85 1.31
N ARG A 165 -13.31 7.51 1.39
CA ARG A 165 -14.41 6.59 1.05
C ARG A 165 -14.86 5.74 2.23
N TRP A 166 -14.31 5.98 3.42
CA TRP A 166 -14.64 5.26 4.63
C TRP A 166 -16.00 5.69 5.19
#